data_AF-A0A645CHF1-F1
#
_entry.id   AF-A0A645CHF1-F1
#
_cell.length_a   1.000
_cell.length_b   1.000
_cell.length_c   1.000
_cell.angle_alpha   90.00
_cell.angle_beta   90.00
_cell.angle_gamma   90.00
#
_symmetry.space_group_name_H-M   'P 1'
#
loop_
_entity.id
_entity.type
_entity.pdbx_description
1 polymer ?
#
loop_
_entity_poly.entity_id
_entity_poly.type
_entity_poly.pdbx_seq_one_letter_code
_entity_poly.pdbx_strand_id
1 'polypeptide(L)'
;MAGYFLKRFSIRLNKQVTAFSDTALNKLSDYHWPGNIRELENVIERAVNISDSDVIIAEQIFFDQDYTPTERTTLPQQSSTLHEIVSKVEREVLAKAVTQYSTLRQIGDSLGLSHTAVLKKLRKYGLSLTKKA
;
A
#
# COMPACT_ATOMS: atom_id res chain seq x y z
N MET A 1 -20.36 15.76 -12.94
CA MET A 1 -19.81 14.41 -12.66
C MET A 1 -19.49 14.21 -11.17
N ALA A 2 -18.73 15.11 -10.53
CA ALA A 2 -18.44 15.04 -9.09
C ALA A 2 -19.70 15.02 -8.20
N GLY A 3 -20.68 15.88 -8.49
CA GLY A 3 -21.96 15.89 -7.75
C GLY A 3 -22.80 14.61 -7.87
N TYR A 4 -22.62 13.82 -8.94
CA TYR A 4 -23.29 12.52 -9.07
C TYR A 4 -22.72 11.50 -8.07
N PHE A 5 -21.38 11.43 -7.97
CA PHE A 5 -20.71 10.58 -6.99
C PHE A 5 -21.00 11.01 -5.57
N LEU A 6 -21.00 12.32 -5.30
CA LEU A 6 -21.35 12.88 -3.99
C LEU A 6 -22.70 12.33 -3.51
N LYS A 7 -23.76 12.54 -4.29
CA LYS A 7 -25.11 12.07 -3.94
C LYS A 7 -25.16 10.55 -3.74
N ARG A 8 -24.48 9.79 -4.62
CA ARG A 8 -24.45 8.31 -4.55
C ARG A 8 -23.76 7.82 -3.27
N PHE A 9 -22.64 8.42 -2.88
CA PHE A 9 -21.88 8.02 -1.70
C PHE A 9 -22.49 8.53 -0.39
N SER A 10 -23.06 9.74 -0.37
CA SER A 10 -23.80 10.24 0.80
C SER A 10 -24.94 9.31 1.19
N ILE A 11 -25.71 8.81 0.20
CA ILE A 11 -26.77 7.83 0.44
C ILE A 11 -26.18 6.48 0.90
N ARG A 12 -25.14 5.98 0.23
CA ARG A 12 -24.54 4.67 0.54
C ARG A 12 -23.90 4.62 1.93
N LEU A 13 -23.23 5.70 2.34
CA LEU A 13 -22.50 5.80 3.61
C LEU A 13 -23.35 6.39 4.74
N ASN A 14 -24.63 6.68 4.48
CA ASN A 14 -25.55 7.33 5.42
C ASN A 14 -24.98 8.64 6.02
N LYS A 15 -24.36 9.45 5.16
CA LYS A 15 -23.72 10.73 5.50
C LYS A 15 -24.56 11.88 4.94
N GLN A 16 -24.71 12.95 5.70
CA GLN A 16 -25.50 14.14 5.31
C GLN A 16 -24.70 15.14 4.46
N VAL A 17 -23.74 14.66 3.67
CA VAL A 17 -22.90 15.51 2.82
C VAL A 17 -23.68 15.88 1.56
N THR A 18 -23.86 17.17 1.32
CA THR A 18 -24.70 17.70 0.23
C THR A 18 -23.94 18.56 -0.77
N ALA A 19 -22.78 19.11 -0.38
CA ALA A 19 -22.02 20.02 -1.24
C ALA A 19 -20.50 19.89 -1.09
N PHE A 20 -19.79 20.55 -2.00
CA PHE A 20 -18.36 20.82 -1.92
C PHE A 20 -18.18 22.31 -1.66
N SER A 21 -17.14 22.71 -0.93
CA SER A 21 -16.73 24.11 -0.88
C SER A 21 -16.15 24.56 -2.22
N ASP A 22 -16.10 25.87 -2.46
CA ASP A 22 -15.49 26.42 -3.68
C ASP A 22 -14.01 26.02 -3.79
N THR A 23 -13.30 26.00 -2.66
CA THR A 23 -11.90 25.55 -2.58
C THR A 23 -11.74 24.08 -2.94
N ALA A 24 -12.69 23.22 -2.53
CA ALA A 24 -12.73 21.81 -2.88
C ALA A 24 -13.00 21.59 -4.38
N LEU A 25 -13.94 22.35 -4.96
CA LEU A 25 -14.24 22.30 -6.39
C LEU A 25 -13.05 22.76 -7.25
N ASN A 26 -12.37 23.84 -6.86
CA ASN A 26 -11.17 24.32 -7.53
C ASN A 26 -10.08 23.24 -7.47
N LYS A 27 -9.83 22.67 -6.29
CA LYS A 27 -8.85 21.59 -6.11
C LYS A 27 -9.15 20.37 -6.99
N LEU A 28 -10.41 19.94 -7.11
CA LEU A 28 -10.82 18.84 -8.00
C LEU A 28 -10.67 19.19 -9.50
N SER A 29 -10.81 20.45 -9.85
CA SER A 29 -10.77 20.93 -11.24
C SER A 29 -9.35 21.15 -11.73
N ASP A 30 -8.45 21.59 -10.84
CA ASP A 30 -7.03 21.85 -11.14
C ASP A 30 -6.20 20.56 -11.22
N TYR A 31 -6.70 19.46 -10.67
CA TYR A 31 -6.02 18.17 -10.71
C TYR A 31 -6.14 17.51 -12.09
N HIS A 32 -4.99 17.21 -12.69
CA HIS A 32 -4.93 16.37 -13.88
C HIS A 32 -5.28 14.94 -13.46
N TRP A 33 -6.33 14.33 -14.02
CA TRP A 33 -6.84 13.01 -13.63
C TRP A 33 -6.22 11.88 -14.48
N PRO A 34 -5.00 11.37 -14.19
CA PRO A 34 -4.30 10.42 -15.04
C PRO A 34 -4.99 9.05 -15.16
N GLY A 35 -5.78 8.64 -14.16
CA GLY A 35 -6.44 7.33 -14.12
C GLY A 35 -7.95 7.33 -14.40
N ASN A 36 -8.50 8.40 -15.01
CA ASN A 36 -9.92 8.53 -15.39
C ASN A 36 -10.93 8.66 -14.21
N ILE A 37 -12.22 8.53 -14.54
CA ILE A 37 -13.41 8.62 -13.67
C ILE A 37 -13.31 7.76 -12.40
N ARG A 38 -12.57 6.65 -12.41
CA ARG A 38 -12.38 5.79 -11.22
C ARG A 38 -11.57 6.48 -10.12
N GLU A 39 -10.57 7.28 -10.48
CA GLU A 39 -9.82 8.06 -9.50
C GLU A 39 -10.74 9.10 -8.86
N LEU A 40 -11.53 9.82 -9.66
CA LEU A 40 -12.52 10.77 -9.17
C LEU A 40 -13.54 10.10 -8.24
N GLU A 41 -14.03 8.91 -8.60
CA GLU A 41 -14.95 8.11 -7.77
C GLU A 41 -14.32 7.79 -6.40
N ASN A 42 -13.10 7.27 -6.36
CA ASN A 42 -12.39 6.91 -5.12
C ASN A 42 -12.06 8.14 -4.25
N VAL A 43 -11.69 9.26 -4.86
CA VAL A 43 -11.41 10.51 -4.13
C VAL A 43 -12.69 11.03 -3.47
N ILE A 44 -13.82 11.04 -4.18
CA ILE A 44 -15.10 11.51 -3.64
C ILE A 44 -15.64 10.55 -2.57
N GLU A 45 -15.54 9.25 -2.77
CA GLU A 45 -15.97 8.25 -1.75
C GLU A 45 -15.24 8.48 -0.42
N ARG A 46 -13.92 8.65 -0.47
CA ARG A 46 -13.10 8.92 0.72
C ARG A 46 -13.46 10.26 1.38
N ALA A 47 -13.62 11.31 0.58
CA ALA A 47 -13.98 12.62 1.08
C ALA A 47 -15.34 12.59 1.81
N VAL A 48 -16.34 11.87 1.26
CA VAL A 48 -17.64 11.68 1.92
C VAL A 48 -17.52 10.87 3.22
N ASN A 49 -16.68 9.83 3.23
CA ASN A 49 -16.49 8.98 4.40
C ASN A 49 -15.89 9.73 5.59
N ILE A 50 -14.89 10.59 5.33
CA ILE A 50 -14.16 11.35 6.36
C ILE A 50 -14.87 12.67 6.69
N SER A 51 -15.80 13.14 5.85
CA SER A 51 -16.55 14.36 6.16
C SER A 51 -17.48 14.15 7.35
N ASP A 52 -17.33 15.03 8.33
CA ASP A 52 -18.23 15.16 9.48
C ASP A 52 -19.23 16.33 9.32
N SER A 53 -19.06 17.14 8.26
CA SER A 53 -19.99 18.22 7.89
C SER A 53 -20.81 17.87 6.65
N ASP A 54 -21.82 18.67 6.40
CA ASP A 54 -22.63 18.74 5.18
C ASP A 54 -21.86 19.21 3.92
N VAL A 55 -20.71 19.84 4.09
CA VAL A 55 -19.86 20.37 3.01
C VAL A 55 -18.47 19.75 3.06
N ILE A 56 -18.00 19.20 1.94
CA ILE A 56 -16.61 18.73 1.78
C ILE A 56 -15.69 19.93 1.54
N ILE A 57 -14.66 20.07 2.36
CA ILE A 57 -13.62 21.10 2.21
C ILE A 57 -12.38 20.56 1.49
N ALA A 58 -11.52 21.44 0.99
CA ALA A 58 -10.35 21.08 0.18
C ALA A 58 -9.36 20.17 0.93
N GLU A 59 -9.29 20.30 2.25
CA GLU A 59 -8.45 19.52 3.16
C GLU A 59 -8.88 18.05 3.24
N GLN A 60 -10.13 17.75 2.92
CA GLN A 60 -10.68 16.39 2.92
C GLN A 60 -10.53 15.69 1.56
N ILE A 61 -9.94 16.38 0.58
CA ILE A 61 -9.68 15.85 -0.75
C ILE A 61 -8.22 15.42 -0.83
N PHE A 62 -8.02 14.11 -0.86
CA PHE A 62 -6.69 13.50 -0.96
C PHE A 62 -6.56 12.82 -2.32
N PHE A 63 -5.56 13.20 -3.11
CA PHE A 63 -5.31 12.58 -4.40
C PHE A 63 -4.45 11.32 -4.25
N ASP A 64 -4.50 10.47 -5.26
CA ASP A 64 -3.71 9.23 -5.29
C ASP A 64 -2.20 9.48 -5.38
N GLN A 65 -1.76 10.70 -5.75
CA GLN A 65 -0.36 11.11 -5.67
C GLN A 65 0.06 11.53 -4.25
N ASP A 66 -0.86 12.11 -3.48
CA ASP A 66 -0.65 12.45 -2.06
C ASP A 66 -0.65 11.20 -1.18
N TYR A 67 -1.30 10.14 -1.66
CA TYR A 67 -1.27 8.82 -1.08
C TYR A 67 -0.08 8.05 -1.63
N THR A 68 1.02 7.97 -0.88
CA THR A 68 1.95 6.85 -1.03
C THR A 68 1.33 5.68 -0.28
N PRO A 69 0.72 4.68 -0.95
CA PRO A 69 0.45 3.44 -0.24
C PRO A 69 1.83 2.94 0.16
N THR A 70 2.05 2.78 1.46
CA THR A 70 3.30 2.21 1.99
C THR A 70 3.65 0.87 1.34
N GLU A 71 2.70 0.20 0.66
CA GLU A 71 2.94 -1.02 -0.11
C GLU A 71 2.10 -1.06 -1.40
N ARG A 72 2.35 -0.19 -2.39
CA ARG A 72 2.06 -0.59 -3.78
C ARG A 72 3.22 -1.49 -4.20
N THR A 73 2.95 -2.78 -4.39
CA THR A 73 3.82 -3.67 -5.19
C THR A 73 3.81 -3.16 -6.63
N THR A 74 4.52 -2.07 -6.90
CA THR A 74 4.78 -1.64 -8.26
C THR A 74 5.65 -2.71 -8.88
N LEU A 75 5.21 -3.26 -10.02
CA LEU A 75 6.09 -4.06 -10.86
C LEU A 75 7.36 -3.22 -11.09
N PRO A 76 8.56 -3.74 -10.76
CA PRO A 76 9.78 -2.98 -10.92
C PRO A 76 9.85 -2.50 -12.36
N GLN A 77 9.99 -1.18 -12.51
CA GLN A 77 10.07 -0.50 -13.80
C GLN A 77 11.38 -0.82 -14.56
N GLN A 78 12.26 -1.61 -13.93
CA GLN A 78 13.48 -2.17 -14.48
C GLN A 78 13.28 -3.67 -14.70
N SER A 79 13.88 -4.17 -15.77
CA SER A 79 13.87 -5.53 -16.35
C SER A 79 14.27 -6.66 -15.40
N SER A 80 13.61 -6.77 -14.26
CA SER A 80 13.80 -7.85 -13.29
C SER A 80 12.76 -8.92 -13.54
N THR A 81 13.21 -10.16 -13.72
CA THR A 81 12.30 -11.30 -13.80
C THR A 81 11.62 -11.55 -12.45
N LEU A 82 10.43 -12.17 -12.46
CA LEU A 82 9.75 -12.57 -11.22
C LEU A 82 10.68 -13.40 -10.30
N HIS A 83 11.56 -14.19 -10.90
CA HIS A 83 12.55 -15.00 -10.18
C HIS A 83 13.53 -14.16 -9.37
N GLU A 84 13.98 -13.03 -9.91
CA GLU A 84 14.87 -12.09 -9.21
C GLU A 84 14.17 -11.39 -8.07
N ILE A 85 12.93 -10.95 -8.28
CA ILE A 85 12.11 -10.28 -7.25
C ILE A 85 11.92 -11.22 -6.06
N VAL A 86 11.47 -12.45 -6.32
CA VAL A 86 11.30 -13.47 -5.28
C VAL A 86 12.63 -13.75 -4.59
N SER A 87 13.72 -13.88 -5.34
CA SER A 87 15.04 -14.14 -4.74
C SER A 87 15.54 -13.01 -3.85
N LYS A 88 15.24 -11.75 -4.20
CA LYS A 88 15.59 -10.58 -3.39
C LYS A 88 14.79 -10.56 -2.09
N VAL A 89 13.48 -10.74 -2.18
CA VAL A 89 12.59 -10.79 -1.00
C VAL A 89 12.98 -11.96 -0.08
N GLU A 90 13.21 -13.15 -0.65
CA GLU A 90 13.68 -14.32 0.12
C GLU A 90 14.98 -14.03 0.87
N ARG A 91 15.96 -13.38 0.22
CA ARG A 91 17.23 -13.00 0.85
C ARG A 91 17.02 -12.02 1.99
N GLU A 92 16.18 -11.00 1.81
CA GLU A 92 15.91 -9.99 2.84
C GLU A 92 15.21 -10.58 4.06
N VAL A 93 14.21 -11.44 3.85
CA VAL A 93 13.51 -12.15 4.93
C VAL A 93 14.47 -13.07 5.69
N LEU A 94 15.31 -13.84 4.98
CA LEU A 94 16.30 -14.70 5.61
C LEU A 94 17.36 -13.90 6.37
N ALA A 95 17.80 -12.76 5.85
CA ALA A 95 18.77 -11.90 6.53
C ALA A 95 18.20 -11.36 7.86
N LYS A 96 16.94 -10.91 7.88
CA LYS A 96 16.25 -10.49 9.10
C LYS A 96 16.04 -11.67 10.07
N ALA A 97 15.71 -12.85 9.57
CA ALA A 97 15.53 -14.02 10.41
C ALA A 97 16.84 -14.46 11.07
N VAL A 98 17.97 -14.37 10.36
CA VAL A 98 19.30 -14.70 10.89
C VAL A 98 19.76 -13.74 11.98
N THR A 99 19.36 -12.46 11.93
CA THR A 99 19.67 -11.51 13.02
C THR A 99 18.78 -11.70 14.24
N GLN A 100 17.55 -12.17 14.04
CA GLN A 100 16.56 -12.37 15.10
C GLN A 100 16.69 -13.73 15.80
N TYR A 101 17.12 -14.78 15.08
CA TYR A 101 17.15 -16.15 15.58
C TYR A 101 18.54 -16.76 15.48
N SER A 102 18.93 -17.50 16.52
CA SER A 102 20.27 -18.06 16.65
C SER A 102 20.42 -19.46 16.05
N THR A 103 19.31 -20.14 15.72
CA THR A 103 19.32 -21.52 15.23
C THR A 103 18.50 -21.70 13.95
N LEU A 104 18.94 -22.63 13.09
CA LEU A 104 18.25 -22.98 11.84
C LEU A 104 16.82 -23.48 12.08
N ARG A 105 16.59 -24.16 13.21
CA ARG A 105 15.28 -24.69 13.57
C ARG A 105 14.31 -23.55 13.89
N GLN A 106 14.73 -22.57 14.69
CA GLN A 106 13.91 -21.39 15.01
C GLN A 106 13.58 -20.57 13.77
N ILE A 107 14.55 -20.37 12.87
CA ILE A 107 14.30 -19.70 11.58
C ILE A 107 13.27 -20.48 10.78
N GLY A 108 13.44 -21.80 10.68
CA GLY A 108 12.51 -22.68 10.00
C GLY A 108 11.09 -22.59 10.56
N ASP A 109 10.94 -22.76 11.87
CA ASP A 109 9.65 -22.70 12.55
C ASP A 109 8.98 -21.33 12.35
N SER A 110 9.74 -20.22 12.41
CA SER A 110 9.22 -18.87 12.18
C SER A 110 8.78 -18.58 10.73
N LEU A 111 9.45 -19.22 9.76
CA LEU A 111 9.20 -19.01 8.33
C LEU A 111 8.32 -20.12 7.72
N GLY A 112 7.89 -21.11 8.52
CA GLY A 112 7.13 -22.27 8.05
C GLY A 112 7.94 -23.22 7.15
N LEU A 113 9.27 -23.25 7.30
CA LEU A 113 10.20 -24.05 6.51
C LEU A 113 10.90 -25.11 7.36
N SER A 114 11.28 -26.23 6.74
CA SER A 114 12.16 -27.18 7.42
C SER A 114 13.56 -26.60 7.64
N HIS A 115 14.24 -27.01 8.70
CA HIS A 115 15.63 -26.60 8.97
C HIS A 115 16.59 -26.91 7.80
N THR A 116 16.33 -27.98 7.03
CA THR A 116 17.10 -28.33 5.82
C THR A 116 16.82 -27.38 4.66
N ALA A 117 15.58 -26.94 4.48
CA ALA A 117 15.21 -25.95 3.47
C ALA A 117 15.83 -24.58 3.77
N VAL A 118 15.82 -24.17 5.05
CA VAL A 118 16.50 -22.96 5.52
C VAL A 118 18.00 -23.05 5.24
N LEU A 119 18.66 -24.16 5.61
CA LEU A 119 20.09 -24.35 5.37
C LEU A 119 20.44 -24.23 3.88
N LYS A 120 19.64 -24.84 3.00
CA LYS A 120 19.83 -24.77 1.55
C LYS A 120 19.69 -23.34 1.04
N LYS A 121 18.70 -22.59 1.52
CA LYS A 121 18.49 -21.18 1.13
C LYS A 121 19.59 -20.27 1.68
N LEU A 122 20.03 -20.45 2.92
CA LEU A 122 21.15 -19.70 3.49
C LEU A 122 22.44 -19.88 2.68
N ARG A 123 22.76 -21.12 2.27
CA ARG A 123 23.89 -21.40 1.38
C ARG A 123 23.71 -20.75 0.00
N LYS A 124 22.51 -20.81 -0.58
CA LYS A 124 22.18 -20.18 -1.87
C LYS A 124 22.42 -18.66 -1.85
N TYR A 125 22.12 -18.00 -0.73
CA TYR A 125 22.24 -16.54 -0.59
C TYR A 125 23.52 -16.08 0.13
N GLY A 126 24.43 -17.00 0.47
CA GLY A 126 25.68 -16.67 1.17
C GLY A 126 25.49 -16.10 2.58
N LEU A 127 24.37 -16.41 3.23
CA LEU A 127 24.04 -15.94 4.58
C LEU A 127 24.51 -16.96 5.62
N SER A 128 25.16 -16.50 6.69
CA SER A 128 25.61 -17.33 7.80
C SER A 128 25.01 -16.85 9.11
N LEU A 129 24.73 -17.81 10.01
CA LEU A 129 24.32 -17.48 11.38
C LEU A 129 25.45 -16.75 12.07
N THR A 130 25.24 -15.47 12.37
CA THR A 130 26.17 -14.71 13.21
C THR A 130 25.93 -15.15 14.65
N LYS A 131 26.91 -15.84 15.24
CA LYS A 131 26.88 -16.13 16.68
C LYS A 131 26.91 -14.79 17.42
N LYS A 132 25.82 -14.46 18.11
CA LYS A 132 25.83 -13.43 19.14
C LYS A 132 26.77 -13.95 20.24
N ALA A 133 27.95 -13.33 20.36
CA ALA A 133 28.88 -13.55 21.46
C ALA A 133 28.26 -13.07 22.77
#